data_AF-K9S6Z7-F1
#
_entry.id   AF-K9S6Z7-F1
#
_cell.length_a   1.000
_cell.length_b   1.000
_cell.length_c   1.000
_cell.angle_alpha   90.00
_cell.angle_beta   90.00
_cell.angle_gamma   90.00
#
_symmetry.space_group_name_H-M   'P 1'
#
loop_
_entity.id
_entity.type
_entity.pdbx_description
1 polymer ?
#
loop_
_entity_poly.entity_id
_entity_poly.type
_entity_poly.pdbx_seq_one_letter_code
_entity_poly.pdbx_strand_id
1 'polypeptide(L)'
;MALTDIRIVLVEPAGPLNIGSIARVMKNMGLEQMVLVNPHCDPLGPEARQMAVHAGDLLEQARCVSTLPEALVDCQRAIATTARQRTLETPLEHPRTALPWLLAPEAAQPCPAALIFGPEDRGLSNDELNYAQRFVKIPSNPAYPSLNLAQSVAVCCYELSQAFLGLPEGSDRPQSVPVTPASVEPLAPLDALEGYFQQLESVLLAIGYLYPHTATSRMEKFRRLFYRAQLSASEVAMLRGILSQVMWAMQHPEQSTTRLPEQLGPEIF
;
A
#
# COMPACT_ATOMS: atom_id res chain seq x y z
N MET A 1 -13.11 -9.46 -6.07
CA MET A 1 -12.98 -8.25 -5.26
C MET A 1 -14.06 -7.27 -5.66
N ALA A 2 -14.86 -6.82 -4.70
CA ALA A 2 -15.87 -5.78 -4.89
C ALA A 2 -15.29 -4.41 -4.55
N LEU A 3 -15.94 -3.32 -5.00
CA LEU A 3 -15.56 -1.96 -4.60
C LEU A 3 -15.64 -1.76 -3.08
N THR A 4 -16.49 -2.53 -2.40
CA THR A 4 -16.63 -2.58 -0.95
C THR A 4 -15.38 -3.11 -0.24
N ASP A 5 -14.47 -3.79 -0.94
CA ASP A 5 -13.23 -4.32 -0.36
C ASP A 5 -12.06 -3.32 -0.47
N ILE A 6 -12.28 -2.16 -1.10
CA ILE A 6 -11.25 -1.11 -1.22
C ILE A 6 -11.41 -0.09 -0.10
N ARG A 7 -10.37 0.00 0.73
CA ARG A 7 -10.20 1.02 1.76
C ARG A 7 -9.68 2.32 1.15
N ILE A 8 -10.43 3.40 1.31
CA ILE A 8 -9.95 4.77 1.09
C ILE A 8 -9.30 5.23 2.38
N VAL A 9 -7.97 5.35 2.36
CA VAL A 9 -7.14 5.70 3.53
C VAL A 9 -6.72 7.16 3.43
N LEU A 10 -7.16 7.98 4.38
CA LEU A 10 -6.80 9.40 4.47
C LEU A 10 -5.82 9.60 5.63
N VAL A 11 -4.59 10.03 5.31
CA VAL A 11 -3.55 10.29 6.30
C VAL A 11 -3.60 11.75 6.75
N GLU A 12 -3.72 11.95 8.06
CA GLU A 12 -3.80 13.23 8.78
C GLU A 12 -4.69 14.29 8.10
N PRO A 13 -5.94 13.97 7.68
CA PRO A 13 -6.79 14.96 7.05
C PRO A 13 -7.10 16.11 8.00
N ALA A 14 -6.90 17.35 7.52
CA ALA A 14 -7.11 18.56 8.33
C ALA A 14 -8.46 19.23 8.06
N GLY A 15 -9.07 19.02 6.89
CA GLY A 15 -10.33 19.68 6.50
C GLY A 15 -11.58 18.81 6.74
N PRO A 16 -12.46 19.13 7.71
CA PRO A 16 -13.71 18.38 7.91
C PRO A 16 -14.63 18.47 6.68
N LEU A 17 -14.64 19.61 5.97
CA LEU A 17 -15.34 19.77 4.69
C LEU A 17 -14.83 18.79 3.61
N ASN A 18 -13.51 18.51 3.59
CA ASN A 18 -12.93 17.53 2.67
C ASN A 18 -13.39 16.12 3.04
N ILE A 19 -13.33 15.74 4.32
CA ILE A 19 -13.80 14.42 4.80
C ILE A 19 -15.26 14.19 4.38
N GLY A 20 -16.15 15.16 4.64
CA GLY A 20 -17.55 15.06 4.24
C GLY A 20 -17.74 14.94 2.71
N SER A 21 -17.01 15.74 1.94
CA SER A 21 -17.04 15.67 0.47
C SER A 21 -16.53 14.31 -0.04
N ILE A 22 -15.52 13.74 0.61
CA ILE A 22 -14.96 12.42 0.29
C ILE A 22 -15.98 11.32 0.57
N ALA A 23 -16.65 11.35 1.73
CA ALA A 23 -17.72 10.40 2.04
C ALA A 23 -18.82 10.42 0.95
N ARG A 24 -19.23 11.62 0.53
CA ARG A 24 -20.21 11.79 -0.55
C ARG A 24 -19.71 11.20 -1.87
N VAL A 25 -18.46 11.47 -2.24
CA VAL A 25 -17.81 10.91 -3.44
C VAL A 25 -17.76 9.39 -3.39
N MET A 26 -17.33 8.82 -2.26
CA MET A 26 -17.26 7.37 -2.07
C MET A 26 -18.63 6.73 -2.26
N LYS A 27 -19.67 7.29 -1.62
CA LYS A 27 -21.05 6.80 -1.76
C LYS A 27 -21.56 6.89 -3.19
N ASN A 28 -21.26 7.98 -3.90
CA ASN A 28 -21.63 8.13 -5.31
C ASN A 28 -21.01 7.05 -6.22
N MET A 29 -19.80 6.57 -5.87
CA MET A 29 -19.02 5.63 -6.68
C MET A 29 -19.13 4.18 -6.20
N GLY A 30 -19.87 3.92 -5.12
CA GLY A 30 -20.08 2.58 -4.55
C GLY A 30 -18.93 2.07 -3.67
N LEU A 31 -18.12 2.96 -3.10
CA LEU A 31 -17.11 2.62 -2.09
C LEU A 31 -17.65 2.91 -0.70
N GLU A 32 -17.33 2.03 0.26
CA GLU A 32 -17.91 2.07 1.61
C GLU A 32 -16.85 2.13 2.72
N GLN A 33 -15.64 1.65 2.47
CA GLN A 33 -14.61 1.51 3.50
C GLN A 33 -13.74 2.78 3.60
N MET A 34 -14.08 3.66 4.54
CA MET A 34 -13.27 4.84 4.87
C MET A 34 -12.38 4.55 6.09
N VAL A 35 -11.10 4.86 5.99
CA VAL A 35 -10.16 4.81 7.12
C VAL A 35 -9.45 6.14 7.27
N LEU A 36 -9.51 6.72 8.47
CA LEU A 36 -8.87 7.98 8.82
C LEU A 36 -7.68 7.69 9.72
N VAL A 37 -6.48 8.06 9.29
CA VAL A 37 -5.25 7.90 10.07
C VAL A 37 -4.94 9.23 10.73
N ASN A 38 -5.00 9.27 12.06
CA ASN A 38 -4.67 10.45 12.88
C ASN A 38 -5.32 11.76 12.36
N PRO A 39 -6.66 11.84 12.21
CA PRO A 39 -7.31 13.03 11.67
C PRO A 39 -7.08 14.26 12.58
N HIS A 40 -6.76 15.41 11.96
CA HIS A 40 -6.52 16.67 12.67
C HIS A 40 -7.76 17.57 12.73
N CYS A 41 -8.93 17.00 12.47
CA CYS A 41 -10.24 17.64 12.57
C CYS A 41 -11.28 16.65 13.09
N ASP A 42 -12.46 17.14 13.47
CA ASP A 42 -13.59 16.29 13.88
C ASP A 42 -14.31 15.74 12.62
N PRO A 43 -14.20 14.43 12.31
CA PRO A 43 -14.82 13.82 11.14
C PRO A 43 -16.35 13.76 11.24
N LEU A 44 -16.90 13.87 12.45
CA LEU A 44 -18.33 13.87 12.74
C LEU A 44 -18.87 15.27 13.04
N GLY A 45 -18.03 16.29 12.86
CA GLY A 45 -18.38 17.69 13.06
C GLY A 45 -19.49 18.16 12.11
N PRO A 46 -20.14 19.30 12.41
CA PRO A 46 -21.26 19.82 11.61
C PRO A 46 -20.85 20.09 10.15
N GLU A 47 -19.63 20.58 9.92
CA GLU A 47 -19.09 20.85 8.59
C GLU A 47 -18.92 19.58 7.75
N ALA A 48 -18.36 18.51 8.34
CA ALA A 48 -18.21 17.24 7.66
C ALA A 48 -19.58 16.62 7.32
N ARG A 49 -20.52 16.61 8.27
CA ARG A 49 -21.89 16.13 8.06
C ARG A 49 -22.62 16.92 6.98
N GLN A 50 -22.48 18.25 6.99
CA GLN A 50 -23.07 19.13 5.99
C GLN A 50 -22.58 18.77 4.58
N MET A 51 -21.28 18.54 4.41
CA MET A 51 -20.71 18.19 3.10
C MET A 51 -21.01 16.75 2.66
N ALA A 52 -21.18 15.83 3.62
CA ALA A 52 -21.53 14.44 3.34
C ALA A 52 -22.99 14.29 2.86
N VAL A 53 -23.90 15.16 3.28
CA VAL A 53 -25.33 15.11 2.94
C VAL A 53 -25.92 13.74 3.32
N HIS A 54 -26.18 12.86 2.35
CA HIS A 54 -26.73 11.52 2.57
C HIS A 54 -25.66 10.45 2.84
N ALA A 55 -24.38 10.83 2.87
CA ALA A 55 -23.25 9.94 3.13
C ALA A 55 -22.73 10.03 4.58
N GLY A 56 -23.54 10.54 5.52
CA GLY A 56 -23.16 10.64 6.93
C GLY A 56 -22.90 9.27 7.59
N ASP A 57 -23.55 8.22 7.09
CA ASP A 57 -23.32 6.83 7.49
C ASP A 57 -21.87 6.39 7.25
N LEU A 58 -21.23 6.80 6.15
CA LEU A 58 -19.80 6.50 5.93
C LEU A 58 -18.91 7.21 6.95
N LEU A 59 -19.27 8.42 7.38
CA LEU A 59 -18.50 9.12 8.41
C LEU A 59 -18.62 8.40 9.76
N GLU A 60 -19.81 7.92 10.09
CA GLU A 60 -20.08 7.15 11.33
C GLU A 60 -19.39 5.78 11.33
N GLN A 61 -19.31 5.14 10.17
CA GLN A 61 -18.64 3.84 9.99
C GLN A 61 -17.13 3.97 9.77
N ALA A 62 -16.62 5.19 9.52
CA ALA A 62 -15.21 5.41 9.23
C ALA A 62 -14.34 4.94 10.39
N ARG A 63 -13.37 4.07 10.10
CA ARG A 63 -12.43 3.59 11.11
C ARG A 63 -11.36 4.65 11.34
N CYS A 64 -11.27 5.17 12.55
CA CYS A 64 -10.18 6.05 12.97
C CYS A 64 -9.06 5.22 13.61
N VAL A 65 -7.84 5.34 13.10
CA VAL A 65 -6.65 4.64 13.60
C VAL A 65 -5.50 5.63 13.83
N SER A 66 -4.46 5.20 14.56
CA SER A 66 -3.37 6.09 14.94
C SER A 66 -2.23 6.12 13.92
N THR A 67 -2.04 5.02 13.19
CA THR A 67 -0.91 4.87 12.26
C THR A 67 -1.32 4.31 10.90
N LEU A 68 -0.53 4.59 9.86
CA LEU A 68 -0.76 4.05 8.53
C LEU A 68 -0.67 2.51 8.48
N PRO A 69 0.30 1.84 9.15
CA PRO A 69 0.30 0.38 9.28
C PRO A 69 -1.03 -0.19 9.81
N GLU A 70 -1.64 0.41 10.83
CA GLU A 70 -2.96 -0.02 11.36
C GLU A 70 -4.08 0.07 10.31
N ALA A 71 -4.02 1.07 9.43
CA ALA A 71 -4.99 1.21 8.34
C ALA A 71 -4.86 0.09 7.28
N LEU A 72 -3.66 -0.49 7.16
CA LEU A 72 -3.28 -1.44 6.11
C LEU A 72 -3.27 -2.91 6.57
N VAL A 73 -3.60 -3.21 7.82
CA VAL A 73 -3.72 -4.59 8.32
C VAL A 73 -4.66 -5.41 7.43
N ASP A 74 -4.22 -6.62 7.07
CA ASP A 74 -4.89 -7.55 6.15
C ASP A 74 -4.94 -7.09 4.68
N CYS A 75 -4.53 -5.86 4.35
CA CYS A 75 -4.53 -5.43 2.96
C CYS A 75 -3.43 -6.15 2.18
N GLN A 76 -3.75 -6.74 1.03
CA GLN A 76 -2.72 -7.37 0.18
C GLN A 76 -2.07 -6.36 -0.77
N ARG A 77 -2.81 -5.31 -1.12
CA ARG A 77 -2.44 -4.33 -2.15
C ARG A 77 -2.71 -2.93 -1.64
N ALA A 78 -1.76 -2.05 -1.87
CA ALA A 78 -1.84 -0.63 -1.55
C ALA A 78 -1.25 0.20 -2.69
N ILE A 79 -2.02 1.21 -3.11
CA ILE A 79 -1.56 2.27 -4.00
C ILE A 79 -1.51 3.56 -3.20
N ALA A 80 -0.40 4.29 -3.29
CA ALA A 80 -0.28 5.63 -2.74
C ALA A 80 -0.41 6.70 -3.83
N THR A 81 -1.07 7.81 -3.51
CA THR A 81 -1.22 8.96 -4.41
C THR A 81 -0.19 10.03 -4.12
N THR A 82 0.45 10.57 -5.16
CA THR A 82 1.43 11.64 -5.02
C THR A 82 1.59 12.47 -6.29
N ALA A 83 1.77 13.78 -6.14
CA ALA A 83 2.13 14.67 -7.24
C ALA A 83 3.66 14.77 -7.47
N ARG A 84 4.46 14.32 -6.49
CA ARG A 84 5.90 14.53 -6.42
C ARG A 84 6.66 13.34 -6.99
N GLN A 85 7.31 13.53 -8.14
CA GLN A 85 8.15 12.50 -8.77
C GLN A 85 9.60 12.51 -8.25
N ARG A 86 10.12 13.70 -7.86
CA ARG A 86 11.56 13.91 -7.64
C ARG A 86 12.17 13.08 -6.50
N THR A 87 11.35 12.58 -5.58
CA THR A 87 11.81 11.77 -4.42
C THR A 87 11.70 10.27 -4.64
N LEU A 88 11.14 9.82 -5.77
CA LEU A 88 10.85 8.41 -6.01
C LEU A 88 11.68 7.87 -7.18
N GLU A 89 12.44 6.81 -6.93
CA GLU A 89 13.10 6.02 -7.99
C GLU A 89 12.10 5.20 -8.85
N THR A 90 10.84 5.07 -8.39
CA THR A 90 9.78 4.29 -9.05
C THR A 90 8.92 5.24 -9.90
N PRO A 91 8.58 4.87 -11.15
CA PRO A 91 7.74 5.71 -11.99
C PRO A 91 6.34 5.90 -11.38
N LEU A 92 5.81 7.11 -11.52
CA LEU A 92 4.43 7.41 -11.16
C LEU A 92 3.51 6.96 -12.30
N GLU A 93 2.45 6.27 -11.92
CA GLU A 93 1.53 5.65 -12.87
C GLU A 93 0.24 6.46 -13.00
N HIS A 94 -0.41 6.32 -14.15
CA HIS A 94 -1.70 6.95 -14.38
C HIS A 94 -2.81 6.23 -13.59
N PRO A 95 -3.77 6.94 -12.95
CA PRO A 95 -4.86 6.32 -12.20
C PRO A 95 -5.58 5.21 -12.98
N ARG A 96 -5.96 5.50 -14.23
CA ARG A 96 -6.60 4.55 -15.15
C ARG A 96 -5.87 3.22 -15.34
N THR A 97 -4.54 3.22 -15.31
CA THR A 97 -3.73 2.02 -15.55
C THR A 97 -3.42 1.30 -14.24
N ALA A 98 -3.23 2.04 -13.16
CA ALA A 98 -2.78 1.48 -11.90
C ALA A 98 -3.91 1.01 -11.00
N LEU A 99 -5.00 1.79 -10.87
CA LEU A 99 -6.10 1.50 -9.96
C LEU A 99 -6.82 0.16 -10.23
N PRO A 100 -6.98 -0.34 -11.48
CA PRO A 100 -7.56 -1.66 -11.72
C PRO A 100 -6.83 -2.81 -11.02
N TRP A 101 -5.55 -2.65 -10.68
CA TRP A 101 -4.80 -3.66 -9.94
C TRP A 101 -5.30 -3.86 -8.50
N LEU A 102 -5.93 -2.85 -7.90
CA LEU A 102 -6.62 -2.99 -6.61
C LEU A 102 -7.87 -3.86 -6.71
N LEU A 103 -8.42 -4.07 -7.92
CA LEU A 103 -9.62 -4.87 -8.17
C LEU A 103 -9.30 -6.29 -8.65
N ALA A 104 -8.02 -6.63 -8.86
CA ALA A 104 -7.66 -7.90 -9.45
C ALA A 104 -8.19 -9.07 -8.60
N PRO A 105 -8.63 -10.17 -9.23
CA PRO A 105 -9.27 -11.27 -8.53
C PRO A 105 -8.35 -11.86 -7.46
N GLU A 106 -8.97 -12.35 -6.41
CA GLU A 106 -8.28 -12.93 -5.25
C GLU A 106 -8.42 -14.45 -5.28
N ALA A 107 -7.44 -15.11 -4.70
CA ALA A 107 -7.55 -16.54 -4.41
C ALA A 107 -8.52 -16.74 -3.25
N ALA A 108 -9.51 -17.62 -3.40
CA ALA A 108 -10.41 -18.24 -2.41
C ALA A 108 -11.15 -17.37 -1.35
N GLN A 109 -10.59 -16.28 -0.84
CA GLN A 109 -11.14 -15.41 0.19
C GLN A 109 -11.00 -13.93 -0.21
N PRO A 110 -12.02 -13.10 0.10
CA PRO A 110 -11.92 -11.67 -0.10
C PRO A 110 -10.84 -11.10 0.82
N CYS A 111 -9.94 -10.29 0.28
CA CYS A 111 -8.96 -9.52 1.05
C CYS A 111 -9.08 -8.03 0.68
N PRO A 112 -8.85 -7.14 1.63
CA PRO A 112 -8.96 -5.72 1.36
C PRO A 112 -7.77 -5.22 0.54
N ALA A 113 -7.99 -4.14 -0.20
CA ALA A 113 -6.92 -3.35 -0.80
C ALA A 113 -7.06 -1.90 -0.37
N ALA A 114 -5.99 -1.12 -0.47
CA ALA A 114 -5.96 0.26 0.02
C ALA A 114 -5.58 1.24 -1.08
N LEU A 115 -6.25 2.38 -1.10
CA LEU A 115 -5.84 3.56 -1.83
C LEU A 115 -5.57 4.69 -0.83
N ILE A 116 -4.32 5.13 -0.79
CA ILE A 116 -3.79 6.01 0.26
C ILE A 116 -3.64 7.44 -0.27
N PHE A 117 -4.16 8.39 0.49
CA PHE A 117 -4.07 9.81 0.25
C PHE A 117 -3.40 10.50 1.44
N GLY A 118 -2.52 11.46 1.13
CA GLY A 118 -1.82 12.24 2.15
C GLY A 118 -2.54 13.53 2.55
N PRO A 119 -1.98 14.26 3.53
CA PRO A 119 -2.53 15.53 4.01
C PRO A 119 -2.54 16.61 2.92
N GLU A 120 -3.45 17.58 3.04
CA GLU A 120 -3.66 18.63 2.05
C GLU A 120 -2.43 19.51 1.79
N ASP A 121 -1.62 19.76 2.82
CA ASP A 121 -0.50 20.71 2.80
C ASP A 121 0.82 20.07 2.34
N ARG A 122 1.11 18.86 2.82
CA ARG A 122 2.40 18.18 2.60
C ARG A 122 2.33 16.99 1.66
N GLY A 123 1.17 16.34 1.52
CA GLY A 123 1.05 15.02 0.91
C GLY A 123 1.81 13.94 1.69
N LEU A 124 1.90 12.73 1.12
CA LEU A 124 2.57 11.61 1.78
C LEU A 124 4.09 11.83 1.89
N SER A 125 4.64 11.50 3.06
CA SER A 125 6.07 11.45 3.32
C SER A 125 6.72 10.26 2.63
N ASN A 126 8.05 10.25 2.51
CA ASN A 126 8.75 9.08 1.95
C ASN A 126 8.51 7.82 2.80
N ASP A 127 8.44 7.96 4.13
CA ASP A 127 8.14 6.85 5.03
C ASP A 127 6.71 6.32 4.82
N GLU A 128 5.73 7.20 4.60
CA GLU A 128 4.36 6.79 4.30
C GLU A 128 4.25 6.12 2.92
N LEU A 129 5.02 6.60 1.93
CA LEU A 129 5.08 5.99 0.59
C LEU A 129 5.68 4.58 0.63
N ASN A 130 6.52 4.26 1.61
CA ASN A 130 7.13 2.94 1.74
C ASN A 130 6.13 1.82 2.08
N TYR A 131 4.90 2.15 2.46
CA TYR A 131 3.84 1.17 2.73
C TYR A 131 3.01 0.78 1.49
N ALA A 132 3.25 1.44 0.35
CA ALA A 132 2.54 1.16 -0.89
C ALA A 132 3.44 0.46 -1.91
N GLN A 133 2.87 -0.50 -2.66
CA GLN A 133 3.61 -1.20 -3.72
C GLN A 133 3.65 -0.40 -5.02
N ARG A 134 2.67 0.48 -5.24
CA ARG A 134 2.53 1.27 -6.48
C ARG A 134 2.16 2.71 -6.16
N PHE A 135 2.51 3.60 -7.08
CA PHE A 135 2.34 5.04 -6.91
C PHE A 135 1.58 5.63 -8.07
N VAL A 136 0.57 6.44 -7.77
CA VAL A 136 -0.28 7.08 -8.78
C VAL A 136 -0.14 8.59 -8.72
N LYS A 137 -0.04 9.18 -9.90
CA LYS A 137 -0.13 10.63 -10.10
C LYS A 137 -1.29 10.94 -11.02
N ILE A 138 -2.24 11.72 -10.52
CA ILE A 138 -3.29 12.29 -11.37
C ILE A 138 -2.65 13.33 -12.29
N PRO A 139 -2.75 13.19 -13.62
CA PRO A 139 -2.28 14.21 -14.53
C PRO A 139 -3.08 15.50 -14.32
N SER A 140 -2.36 16.58 -14.11
CA SER A 140 -2.90 17.92 -13.86
C SER A 140 -2.04 18.95 -14.58
N ASN A 141 -2.48 20.20 -14.60
CA ASN A 141 -1.71 21.28 -15.20
C ASN A 141 -0.31 21.36 -14.55
N PRO A 142 0.80 21.26 -15.30
CA PRO A 142 2.15 21.36 -14.73
C PRO A 142 2.42 22.66 -13.97
N ALA A 143 1.71 23.75 -14.30
CA ALA A 143 1.81 25.04 -13.61
C ALA A 143 1.08 25.06 -12.26
N TYR A 144 0.11 24.17 -12.05
CA TYR A 144 -0.65 24.07 -10.80
C TYR A 144 -1.06 22.62 -10.53
N PRO A 145 -0.08 21.76 -10.16
CA PRO A 145 -0.28 20.31 -10.17
C PRO A 145 -0.99 19.76 -8.92
N SER A 146 -1.14 20.59 -7.88
CA SER A 146 -1.75 20.20 -6.61
C SER A 146 -3.27 20.27 -6.71
N LEU A 147 -3.91 19.12 -6.56
CA LEU A 147 -5.36 19.00 -6.47
C LEU A 147 -5.78 19.01 -4.99
N ASN A 148 -6.96 19.55 -4.71
CA ASN A 148 -7.57 19.40 -3.39
C ASN A 148 -7.77 17.90 -3.07
N LEU A 149 -7.73 17.54 -1.78
CA LEU A 149 -7.83 16.14 -1.33
C LEU A 149 -9.12 15.47 -1.82
N ALA A 150 -10.30 16.10 -1.62
CA ALA A 150 -11.56 15.53 -2.05
C ALA A 150 -11.67 15.40 -3.58
N GLN A 151 -11.07 16.34 -4.33
CA GLN A 151 -11.00 16.27 -5.79
C GLN A 151 -10.11 15.11 -6.27
N SER A 152 -8.97 14.91 -5.61
CA SER A 152 -8.07 13.79 -5.90
C SER A 152 -8.75 12.46 -5.66
N VAL A 153 -9.45 12.33 -4.53
CA VAL A 153 -10.26 11.15 -4.21
C VAL A 153 -11.37 10.95 -5.23
N ALA A 154 -12.05 12.02 -5.66
CA ALA A 154 -13.10 11.94 -6.68
C ALA A 154 -12.62 11.34 -8.00
N VAL A 155 -11.47 11.80 -8.52
CA VAL A 155 -10.88 11.26 -9.75
C VAL A 155 -10.55 9.78 -9.60
N CYS A 156 -9.91 9.40 -8.48
CA CYS A 156 -9.53 8.02 -8.24
C CYS A 156 -10.74 7.08 -8.03
N CYS A 157 -11.74 7.49 -7.23
CA CYS A 157 -12.95 6.71 -7.01
C CYS A 157 -13.75 6.53 -8.32
N TYR A 158 -13.79 7.57 -9.16
CA TYR A 158 -14.40 7.46 -10.48
C TYR A 158 -13.67 6.46 -11.38
N GLU A 159 -12.34 6.54 -11.48
CA GLU A 159 -11.55 5.59 -12.29
C GLU A 159 -11.67 4.14 -11.76
N LEU A 160 -11.75 3.95 -10.44
CA LEU A 160 -12.05 2.63 -9.85
C LEU A 160 -13.45 2.13 -10.22
N SER A 161 -14.47 2.98 -10.14
CA SER A 161 -15.85 2.64 -10.50
C SER A 161 -15.95 2.27 -11.99
N GLN A 162 -15.30 3.04 -12.87
CA GLN A 162 -15.20 2.75 -14.30
C GLN A 162 -14.54 1.39 -14.56
N ALA A 163 -13.42 1.10 -13.88
CA ALA A 163 -12.73 -0.17 -13.99
C ALA A 163 -13.60 -1.35 -13.51
N PHE A 164 -14.34 -1.17 -12.43
CA PHE A 164 -15.23 -2.18 -11.86
C PHE A 164 -16.46 -2.47 -12.73
N LEU A 165 -17.12 -1.43 -13.27
CA LEU A 165 -18.29 -1.58 -14.15
C LEU A 165 -17.94 -2.17 -15.53
N GLY A 166 -16.64 -2.28 -15.86
CA GLY A 166 -16.19 -2.80 -17.14
C GLY A 166 -16.60 -1.93 -18.32
N LEU A 167 -16.97 -0.66 -18.08
CA LEU A 167 -17.43 0.26 -19.12
C LEU A 167 -16.32 0.44 -20.16
N PRO A 168 -16.55 0.07 -21.43
CA PRO A 168 -15.56 0.19 -22.48
C PRO A 168 -15.57 1.62 -23.04
N GLU A 169 -14.41 2.24 -23.21
CA GLU A 169 -14.27 3.32 -24.20
C GLU A 169 -12.92 3.24 -24.93
N GLY A 170 -12.98 3.30 -26.26
CA GLY A 170 -11.88 3.65 -27.17
C GLY A 170 -10.71 2.67 -27.22
N SER A 171 -10.71 1.80 -28.23
CA SER A 171 -9.56 1.09 -28.82
C SER A 171 -8.16 1.51 -28.32
N ASP A 172 -7.65 0.81 -27.30
CA ASP A 172 -6.25 0.42 -27.12
C ASP A 172 -6.06 -0.26 -25.75
N ARG A 173 -6.85 -1.31 -25.49
CA ARG A 173 -6.46 -2.29 -24.46
C ARG A 173 -5.55 -3.32 -25.13
N PRO A 174 -4.27 -3.48 -24.74
CA PRO A 174 -3.63 -4.77 -24.94
C PRO A 174 -4.50 -5.81 -24.22
N GLN A 175 -5.02 -6.75 -25.00
CA GLN A 175 -5.85 -7.85 -24.51
C GLN A 175 -5.10 -8.56 -23.38
N SER A 176 -5.64 -8.53 -22.16
CA SER A 176 -5.18 -9.42 -21.10
C SER A 176 -5.51 -10.85 -21.52
N VAL A 177 -4.47 -11.63 -21.78
CA VAL A 177 -4.57 -13.07 -22.04
C VAL A 177 -5.33 -13.72 -20.88
N PRO A 178 -6.28 -14.64 -21.14
CA PRO A 178 -6.93 -15.38 -20.07
C PRO A 178 -5.88 -16.29 -19.43
N VAL A 179 -5.36 -15.86 -18.27
CA VAL A 179 -4.54 -16.71 -17.42
C VAL A 179 -5.51 -17.71 -16.79
N THR A 180 -5.36 -18.97 -17.18
CA THR A 180 -5.96 -20.12 -16.50
C THR A 180 -5.70 -20.01 -14.99
N PRO A 181 -6.67 -20.31 -14.11
CA PRO A 181 -6.43 -20.29 -12.68
C PRO A 181 -5.56 -21.50 -12.33
N ALA A 182 -4.25 -21.38 -12.54
CA ALA A 182 -3.31 -22.08 -11.69
C ALA A 182 -3.65 -21.66 -10.25
N SER A 183 -3.50 -22.56 -9.29
CA SER A 183 -3.63 -22.29 -7.86
C SER A 183 -2.61 -21.21 -7.46
N VAL A 184 -2.93 -19.95 -7.70
CA VAL A 184 -2.12 -18.81 -7.28
C VAL A 184 -2.30 -18.72 -5.78
N GLU A 185 -1.25 -18.99 -5.02
CA GLU A 185 -1.26 -18.74 -3.59
C GLU A 185 -1.60 -17.26 -3.35
N PRO A 186 -2.40 -16.94 -2.31
CA PRO A 186 -2.74 -15.56 -2.00
C PRO A 186 -1.47 -14.75 -1.69
N LEU A 187 -1.46 -13.49 -2.13
CA LEU A 187 -0.39 -12.56 -1.78
C LEU A 187 -0.30 -12.42 -0.26
N ALA A 188 0.92 -12.25 0.24
CA ALA A 188 1.12 -11.94 1.65
C ALA A 188 0.42 -10.61 2.01
N PRO A 189 -0.29 -10.55 3.15
CA PRO A 189 -0.85 -9.30 3.62
C PRO A 189 0.28 -8.32 4.00
N LEU A 190 0.00 -7.03 3.88
CA LEU A 190 0.98 -5.95 4.02
C LEU A 190 1.61 -5.91 5.42
N ASP A 191 0.86 -6.25 6.46
CA ASP A 191 1.36 -6.33 7.83
C ASP A 191 2.34 -7.50 8.02
N ALA A 192 2.14 -8.63 7.34
CA ALA A 192 3.12 -9.73 7.34
C ALA A 192 4.43 -9.35 6.65
N LEU A 193 4.33 -8.62 5.52
CA LEU A 193 5.49 -8.05 4.81
C LEU A 193 6.20 -7.00 5.67
N GLU A 194 5.47 -6.12 6.35
CA GLU A 194 6.07 -5.13 7.23
C GLU A 194 6.80 -5.79 8.41
N GLY A 195 6.21 -6.82 9.02
CA GLY A 195 6.90 -7.62 10.04
C GLY A 195 8.16 -8.32 9.50
N TYR A 196 8.17 -8.74 8.24
CA TYR A 196 9.38 -9.24 7.58
C TYR A 196 10.43 -8.15 7.40
N PHE A 197 10.06 -6.94 6.94
CA PHE A 197 11.02 -5.84 6.77
C PHE A 197 11.65 -5.38 8.08
N GLN A 198 10.87 -5.31 9.15
CA GLN A 198 11.38 -4.99 10.49
C GLN A 198 12.39 -6.05 10.98
N GLN A 199 12.10 -7.34 10.75
CA GLN A 199 13.02 -8.42 11.07
C GLN A 199 14.28 -8.35 10.21
N LEU A 200 14.14 -8.13 8.89
CA LEU A 200 15.25 -8.00 7.95
C LEU A 200 16.18 -6.86 8.35
N GLU A 201 15.64 -5.69 8.65
CA GLU A 201 16.42 -4.54 9.10
C GLU A 201 17.22 -4.87 10.36
N SER A 202 16.58 -5.50 11.35
CA SER A 202 17.21 -5.91 12.60
C SER A 202 18.38 -6.87 12.35
N VAL A 203 18.20 -7.88 11.50
CA VAL A 203 19.27 -8.82 11.12
C VAL A 203 20.40 -8.12 10.39
N LEU A 204 20.08 -7.29 9.39
CA LEU A 204 21.09 -6.63 8.56
C LEU A 204 21.91 -5.59 9.35
N LEU A 205 21.31 -4.94 10.35
CA LEU A 205 22.03 -4.10 11.32
C LEU A 205 22.93 -4.96 12.21
N ALA A 206 22.42 -6.06 12.74
CA ALA A 206 23.15 -6.93 13.65
C ALA A 206 24.39 -7.59 13.00
N ILE A 207 24.31 -7.95 11.71
CA ILE A 207 25.46 -8.50 10.95
C ILE A 207 26.39 -7.41 10.37
N GLY A 208 26.10 -6.12 10.59
CA GLY A 208 26.91 -5.01 10.09
C GLY A 208 26.77 -4.72 8.59
N TYR A 209 25.75 -5.24 7.91
CA TYR A 209 25.47 -4.88 6.51
C TYR A 209 24.82 -3.49 6.40
N LEU A 210 23.89 -3.17 7.30
CA LEU A 210 23.32 -1.84 7.44
C LEU A 210 24.05 -1.04 8.52
N TYR A 211 24.12 0.27 8.31
CA TYR A 211 24.47 1.24 9.34
C TYR A 211 23.24 2.09 9.67
N PRO A 212 23.02 2.49 10.94
CA PRO A 212 21.82 3.22 11.36
C PRO A 212 21.49 4.44 10.49
N HIS A 213 22.49 5.23 10.11
CA HIS A 213 22.32 6.43 9.28
C HIS A 213 21.99 6.15 7.80
N THR A 214 22.08 4.89 7.34
CA THR A 214 21.72 4.46 5.98
C THR A 214 20.59 3.42 5.96
N ALA A 215 20.11 2.99 7.12
CA ALA A 215 19.16 1.89 7.24
C ALA A 215 17.88 2.20 6.46
N THR A 216 17.28 3.37 6.69
CA THR A 216 16.06 3.82 6.01
C THR A 216 16.19 3.71 4.48
N SER A 217 17.14 4.41 3.86
CA SER A 217 17.27 4.45 2.39
C SER A 217 17.63 3.11 1.75
N ARG A 218 18.35 2.23 2.47
CA ARG A 218 18.62 0.87 2.00
C ARG A 218 17.39 -0.03 2.15
N MET A 219 16.66 0.10 3.25
CA MET A 219 15.41 -0.63 3.48
C MET A 219 14.33 -0.23 2.46
N GLU A 220 14.29 1.03 2.02
CA GLU A 220 13.44 1.46 0.90
C GLU A 220 13.69 0.64 -0.37
N LYS A 221 14.96 0.36 -0.68
CA LYS A 221 15.35 -0.44 -1.86
C LYS A 221 14.96 -1.91 -1.69
N PHE A 222 15.11 -2.47 -0.50
CA PHE A 222 14.62 -3.82 -0.19
C PHE A 222 13.09 -3.89 -0.33
N ARG A 223 12.34 -2.94 0.26
CA ARG A 223 10.88 -2.86 0.12
C ARG A 223 10.46 -2.86 -1.35
N ARG A 224 11.07 -2.01 -2.18
CA ARG A 224 10.80 -1.96 -3.63
C ARG A 224 11.13 -3.28 -4.33
N LEU A 225 12.22 -3.94 -3.96
CA LEU A 225 12.59 -5.24 -4.52
C LEU A 225 11.49 -6.28 -4.24
N PHE A 226 11.09 -6.41 -2.98
CA PHE A 226 10.12 -7.42 -2.55
C PHE A 226 8.69 -7.10 -2.99
N TYR A 227 8.30 -5.83 -3.10
CA TYR A 227 7.01 -5.44 -3.66
C TYR A 227 6.86 -5.79 -5.14
N ARG A 228 7.95 -5.78 -5.92
CA ARG A 228 7.90 -6.26 -7.31
C ARG A 228 7.79 -7.77 -7.41
N ALA A 229 8.29 -8.50 -6.41
CA ALA A 229 8.24 -9.96 -6.38
C ALA A 229 6.83 -10.51 -6.13
N GLN A 230 5.91 -9.70 -5.57
CA GLN A 230 4.53 -10.10 -5.28
C GLN A 230 4.46 -11.41 -4.47
N LEU A 231 5.18 -11.43 -3.35
CA LEU A 231 5.35 -12.64 -2.55
C LEU A 231 4.03 -13.19 -1.98
N SER A 232 3.92 -14.50 -1.94
CA SER A 232 2.86 -15.21 -1.21
C SER A 232 3.12 -15.25 0.30
N ALA A 233 2.09 -15.58 1.07
CA ALA A 233 2.23 -15.75 2.52
C ALA A 233 3.24 -16.87 2.89
N SER A 234 3.33 -17.94 2.08
CA SER A 234 4.26 -19.04 2.32
C SER A 234 5.71 -18.62 2.06
N GLU A 235 5.95 -17.81 1.02
CA GLU A 235 7.26 -17.26 0.70
C GLU A 235 7.74 -16.29 1.78
N VAL A 236 6.87 -15.41 2.28
CA VAL A 236 7.21 -14.53 3.41
C VAL A 236 7.54 -15.35 4.66
N ALA A 237 6.78 -16.41 4.96
CA ALA A 237 7.07 -17.29 6.09
C ALA A 237 8.43 -17.99 5.94
N MET A 238 8.76 -18.46 4.74
CA MET A 238 10.07 -19.06 4.43
C MET A 238 11.21 -18.05 4.66
N LEU A 239 11.08 -16.83 4.12
CA LEU A 239 12.08 -15.77 4.28
C LEU A 239 12.27 -15.38 5.74
N ARG A 240 11.19 -15.28 6.52
CA ARG A 240 11.27 -15.05 7.98
C ARG A 240 11.94 -16.21 8.71
N GLY A 241 11.70 -17.45 8.27
CA GLY A 241 12.41 -18.63 8.77
C GLY A 241 13.93 -18.53 8.60
N ILE A 242 14.38 -18.09 7.42
CA ILE A 242 15.81 -17.84 7.16
C ILE A 242 16.36 -16.78 8.13
N LEU A 243 15.69 -15.64 8.29
CA LEU A 243 16.13 -14.57 9.19
C LEU A 243 16.19 -15.03 10.65
N SER A 244 15.20 -15.80 11.09
CA SER A 244 15.18 -16.40 12.44
C SER A 244 16.36 -17.35 12.65
N GLN A 245 16.68 -18.18 11.65
CA GLN A 245 17.81 -19.10 11.72
C GLN A 245 19.16 -18.36 11.76
N VAL A 246 19.31 -17.28 10.99
CA VAL A 246 20.49 -16.41 11.04
C VAL A 246 20.66 -15.81 12.44
N MET A 247 19.60 -15.22 12.99
CA MET A 247 19.63 -14.65 14.35
C MET A 247 19.97 -15.69 15.41
N TRP A 248 19.39 -16.90 15.31
CA TRP A 248 19.71 -18.00 16.23
C TRP A 248 21.20 -18.37 16.16
N ALA A 249 21.76 -18.49 14.95
CA ALA A 249 23.17 -18.85 14.75
C ALA A 249 24.13 -17.78 15.31
N MET A 250 23.78 -16.50 15.20
CA MET A 250 24.54 -15.40 15.80
C MET A 250 24.60 -15.46 17.32
N GLN A 251 23.53 -15.95 17.96
CA GLN A 251 23.47 -16.11 19.42
C GLN A 251 24.17 -17.39 19.91
N HIS A 252 24.40 -18.35 19.02
CA HIS A 252 24.99 -19.67 19.35
C HIS A 252 26.17 -20.04 18.44
N PRO A 253 27.25 -19.22 18.41
CA PRO A 253 28.34 -19.38 17.45
C PRO A 253 29.01 -20.77 17.51
N GLU A 254 29.14 -21.36 18.70
CA GLU A 254 29.79 -22.67 18.90
C GLU A 254 28.98 -23.85 18.36
N GLN A 255 27.66 -23.70 18.20
CA GLN A 255 26.77 -24.73 17.66
C GLN A 255 26.55 -24.61 16.15
N SER A 256 26.89 -23.45 15.56
CA SER A 256 26.72 -23.18 14.14
C SER A 256 27.82 -23.83 13.28
N THR A 257 29.05 -23.95 13.80
CA THR A 257 30.20 -24.53 13.10
C THR A 257 30.14 -26.06 12.96
N THR A 258 29.39 -26.75 13.83
CA THR A 258 29.37 -28.23 13.88
C THR A 258 28.39 -28.85 12.86
N ARG A 259 27.71 -28.04 12.03
CA ARG A 259 26.69 -28.50 11.06
C ARG A 259 26.97 -28.11 9.60
N LEU A 260 28.13 -27.56 9.27
CA LEU A 260 28.55 -27.44 7.87
C LEU A 260 29.03 -28.81 7.41
N PRO A 261 28.39 -29.45 6.40
CA PRO A 261 29.01 -30.59 5.75
C PRO A 261 30.34 -30.11 5.16
N GLU A 262 31.45 -30.75 5.56
CA GLU A 262 32.76 -30.58 4.95
C GLU A 262 32.67 -30.91 3.46
N GLN A 263 32.32 -29.94 2.60
CA GLN A 263 32.53 -29.94 1.15
C GLN A 263 31.93 -28.70 0.50
N LEU A 264 32.62 -27.56 0.58
CA LEU A 264 32.62 -26.58 -0.50
C LEU A 264 34.07 -26.11 -0.65
N GLY A 265 34.75 -26.67 -1.64
CA GLY A 265 36.10 -26.28 -2.04
C GLY A 265 36.15 -24.86 -2.63
N PRO A 266 37.36 -24.32 -2.86
CA PRO A 266 37.56 -22.92 -3.15
C PRO A 266 37.40 -22.65 -4.64
N GLU A 267 36.17 -22.52 -5.12
CA GLU A 267 35.91 -21.79 -6.36
C GLU A 267 34.61 -21.03 -6.21
N ILE A 268 34.72 -19.70 -6.12
CA ILE A 268 33.94 -18.68 -6.84
C ILE A 268 34.44 -17.33 -6.29
N PHE A 269 35.33 -16.69 -7.06
CA PHE A 269 35.50 -15.24 -7.08
C PHE A 269 34.56 -14.68 -8.15
#